data_AF-A0A6G3BR78-F1
#
_entry.id   AF-A0A6G3BR78-F1
#
_cell.length_a   1.000
_cell.length_b   1.000
_cell.length_c   1.000
_cell.angle_alpha   90.00
_cell.angle_beta   90.00
_cell.angle_gamma   90.00
#
_symmetry.space_group_name_H-M   'P 1'
#
loop_
_entity.id
_entity.type
_entity.pdbx_description
1 polymer ?
#
loop_
_entity_poly.entity_id
_entity_poly.type
_entity_poly.pdbx_seq_one_letter_code
_entity_poly.pdbx_strand_id
1 'polypeptide(L)'
;MRTRTFALTAVTSVACGAALLGPAALPATADVPVPDTPPDTRVGPAPGDVEDPAVSADPAVSAEELLAEVRSCRQISRGKYRTDVNRSKATVPVCGTTDAVFWKADMDIDCDGRKTKACNTRTDPYFQPQTAFQTSRGKPLDSARMPFVVVPAPGRIWDYRKSGLTGGSVVAVIHKGEVRYAVIGDTGPAGIIGEGSYALAQELAIDPHPTTGGAASGVTYIAFKDSRISPIESRAKAERRGEELARAFVGRE
;
A
#
# COMPACT_ATOMS: atom_id res chain seq x y z
N MET A 1 -18.22 -30.98 -5.82
CA MET A 1 -16.87 -30.45 -5.50
C MET A 1 -15.83 -31.39 -6.08
N ARG A 2 -15.08 -30.94 -7.10
CA ARG A 2 -13.99 -31.72 -7.72
C ARG A 2 -12.68 -31.18 -7.18
N THR A 3 -12.03 -31.96 -6.32
CA THR A 3 -10.72 -31.72 -5.74
C THR A 3 -9.65 -31.81 -6.83
N ARG A 4 -8.82 -30.78 -6.97
CA ARG A 4 -7.63 -30.79 -7.83
C ARG A 4 -6.38 -30.75 -6.95
N THR A 5 -5.68 -31.87 -6.96
CA THR A 5 -4.38 -32.12 -6.32
C THR A 5 -3.29 -31.39 -7.09
N PHE A 6 -2.49 -30.57 -6.41
CA PHE A 6 -1.22 -30.06 -6.94
C PHE A 6 -0.07 -30.82 -6.32
N ALA A 7 0.76 -31.43 -7.17
CA ALA A 7 1.98 -32.14 -6.78
C ALA A 7 3.09 -31.14 -6.42
N LEU A 8 3.66 -31.26 -5.21
CA LEU A 8 4.88 -30.58 -4.80
C LEU A 8 6.09 -31.37 -5.31
N THR A 9 6.90 -30.76 -6.18
CA THR A 9 8.29 -31.17 -6.40
C THR A 9 9.18 -30.44 -5.41
N ALA A 10 9.70 -31.18 -4.43
CA ALA A 10 10.74 -30.74 -3.52
C ALA A 10 12.11 -30.86 -4.19
N VAL A 11 12.87 -29.77 -4.23
CA VAL A 11 14.30 -29.80 -4.55
C VAL A 11 15.06 -29.51 -3.28
N THR A 12 15.71 -30.54 -2.74
CA THR A 12 16.65 -30.46 -1.62
C THR A 12 17.99 -29.95 -2.14
N SER A 13 18.53 -28.92 -1.51
CA SER A 13 19.92 -28.49 -1.70
C SER A 13 20.56 -28.33 -0.33
N VAL A 14 21.44 -29.25 -0.01
CA VAL A 14 22.32 -29.25 1.18
C VAL A 14 23.58 -28.50 0.80
N ALA A 15 23.94 -27.48 1.58
CA ALA A 15 25.31 -26.97 1.63
C ALA A 15 25.64 -26.61 3.09
N CYS A 16 26.51 -27.43 3.70
CA CYS A 16 27.18 -27.16 4.95
C CYS A 16 28.23 -26.06 4.75
N GLY A 17 28.28 -25.11 5.68
CA GLY A 17 29.35 -24.12 5.78
C GLY A 17 29.37 -23.53 7.18
N ALA A 18 29.95 -24.26 8.12
CA ALA A 18 30.23 -23.77 9.46
C ALA A 18 31.55 -22.99 9.44
N ALA A 19 31.52 -21.70 9.76
CA ALA A 19 32.69 -20.91 10.09
C ALA A 19 32.47 -20.27 11.48
N LEU A 20 33.16 -20.83 12.46
CA LEU A 20 33.31 -20.29 13.81
C LEU A 20 34.40 -19.22 13.79
N LEU A 21 34.07 -17.99 14.15
CA LEU A 21 35.04 -16.97 14.57
C LEU A 21 34.52 -16.33 15.86
N GLY A 22 35.38 -16.37 16.89
CA GLY A 22 35.05 -16.17 18.30
C GLY A 22 34.85 -14.70 18.74
N PRO A 23 34.54 -14.51 20.03
CA PRO A 23 34.17 -13.22 20.60
C PRO A 23 35.42 -12.38 20.88
N ALA A 24 35.47 -11.15 20.34
CA ALA A 24 36.42 -10.13 20.78
C ALA A 24 35.74 -9.22 21.81
N ALA A 25 36.38 -9.11 22.97
CA ALA A 25 35.94 -8.37 24.14
C ALA A 25 35.88 -6.85 23.92
N LEU A 26 34.94 -6.22 24.63
CA LEU A 26 34.86 -4.78 24.87
C LEU A 26 36.04 -4.31 25.74
N PRO A 27 36.48 -3.05 25.60
CA PRO A 27 36.97 -2.28 26.72
C PRO A 27 35.98 -1.18 27.10
N ALA A 28 35.91 -0.97 28.42
CA ALA A 28 35.06 -0.06 29.14
C ALA A 28 35.57 1.39 29.11
N THR A 29 34.62 2.31 29.29
CA THR A 29 34.67 3.58 30.03
C THR A 29 35.89 4.49 29.86
N ALA A 30 35.68 5.63 29.20
CA ALA A 30 36.44 6.85 29.45
C ALA A 30 35.55 7.84 30.21
N ASP A 31 35.86 8.03 31.49
CA ASP A 31 35.41 9.15 32.32
C ASP A 31 35.88 10.47 31.70
N VAL A 32 34.94 11.40 31.51
CA VAL A 32 35.26 12.80 31.17
C VAL A 32 34.99 13.65 32.41
N PRO A 33 35.98 14.42 32.92
CA PRO A 33 35.81 15.24 34.10
C PRO A 33 34.90 16.44 33.79
N VAL A 34 33.90 16.64 34.66
CA VAL A 34 33.03 17.82 34.68
C VAL A 34 33.74 18.92 35.47
N PRO A 35 33.98 20.11 34.90
CA PRO A 35 34.38 21.26 35.68
C PRO A 35 33.15 21.92 36.33
N ASP A 36 33.18 22.00 37.66
CA ASP A 36 32.26 22.82 38.46
C ASP A 36 32.51 24.31 38.22
N THR A 37 31.57 25.02 37.60
CA THR A 37 31.53 26.49 37.65
C THR A 37 30.07 26.95 37.63
N PRO A 38 29.63 27.78 38.60
CA PRO A 38 28.24 28.26 38.65
C PRO A 38 27.98 29.33 37.57
N PRO A 39 26.74 29.43 37.04
CA PRO A 39 26.42 30.39 35.99
C PRO A 39 26.26 31.80 36.56
N ASP A 40 27.07 32.73 36.06
CA ASP A 40 26.88 34.17 36.24
C ASP A 40 25.76 34.65 35.32
N THR A 41 24.78 35.32 35.90
CA THR A 41 23.61 35.87 35.21
C THR A 41 23.99 37.21 34.62
N ARG A 42 24.03 37.32 33.29
CA ARG A 42 23.82 38.59 32.57
C ARG A 42 23.55 38.35 31.08
N VAL A 43 22.30 38.62 30.73
CA VAL A 43 21.72 38.69 29.38
C VAL A 43 22.39 39.83 28.59
N GLY A 44 22.86 39.52 27.39
CA GLY A 44 23.12 40.49 26.33
C GLY A 44 22.63 39.90 25.00
N PRO A 45 21.90 40.65 24.15
CA PRO A 45 21.35 40.09 22.91
C PRO A 45 22.48 39.90 21.90
N ALA A 46 22.66 38.66 21.43
CA ALA A 46 23.49 38.35 20.28
C ALA A 46 22.76 38.75 18.97
N PRO A 47 23.49 39.19 17.94
CA PRO A 47 22.90 39.74 16.73
C PRO A 47 22.43 38.61 15.79
N GLY A 48 21.13 38.66 15.47
CA GLY A 48 20.55 38.20 14.20
C GLY A 48 20.96 36.82 13.70
N ASP A 49 20.29 35.78 14.19
CA ASP A 49 20.09 34.57 13.40
C ASP A 49 19.26 34.96 12.17
N VAL A 50 19.93 35.13 11.03
CA VAL A 50 19.28 35.16 9.73
C VAL A 50 18.81 33.72 9.52
N GLU A 51 17.53 33.46 9.78
CA GLU A 51 16.87 32.23 9.39
C GLU A 51 17.05 32.07 7.87
N ASP A 52 17.87 31.09 7.50
CA ASP A 52 17.98 30.61 6.12
C ASP A 52 16.56 30.24 5.68
N PRO A 53 16.02 30.79 4.57
CA PRO A 53 14.65 30.50 4.18
C PRO A 53 14.56 29.00 3.91
N ALA A 54 13.73 28.31 4.69
CA ALA A 54 13.36 26.93 4.44
C ALA A 54 12.96 26.82 2.97
N VAL A 55 13.77 26.11 2.18
CA VAL A 55 13.47 25.82 0.79
C VAL A 55 12.12 25.10 0.79
N SER A 56 11.07 25.78 0.34
CA SER A 56 9.71 25.28 0.34
C SER A 56 9.69 23.99 -0.47
N ALA A 57 9.61 22.84 0.18
CA ALA A 57 9.30 21.60 -0.53
C ALA A 57 7.93 21.78 -1.19
N ASP A 58 7.82 21.47 -2.47
CA ASP A 58 6.55 21.60 -3.19
C ASP A 58 5.44 20.84 -2.45
N PRO A 59 4.24 21.42 -2.33
CA PRO A 59 3.14 20.77 -1.63
C PRO A 59 2.80 19.43 -2.29
N ALA A 60 2.39 18.45 -1.48
CA ALA A 60 1.94 17.15 -1.96
C ALA A 60 0.80 17.30 -2.99
N VAL A 61 0.71 16.37 -3.94
CA VAL A 61 -0.38 16.35 -4.94
C VAL A 61 -1.72 16.22 -4.23
N SER A 62 -2.65 17.10 -4.56
CA SER A 62 -3.96 17.11 -3.90
C SER A 62 -4.91 16.07 -4.50
N ALA A 63 -5.93 15.69 -3.72
CA ALA A 63 -6.99 14.81 -4.21
C ALA A 63 -7.72 15.41 -5.41
N GLU A 64 -7.96 16.73 -5.41
CA GLU A 64 -8.65 17.45 -6.49
C GLU A 64 -7.90 17.35 -7.81
N GLU A 65 -6.57 17.41 -7.79
CA GLU A 65 -5.72 17.30 -8.96
C GLU A 65 -5.80 15.90 -9.56
N LEU A 66 -5.60 14.86 -8.73
CA LEU A 66 -5.73 13.48 -9.18
C LEU A 66 -7.15 13.19 -9.70
N LEU A 67 -8.18 13.67 -8.99
CA LEU A 67 -9.58 13.51 -9.40
C LEU A 67 -9.90 14.24 -10.70
N ALA A 68 -9.17 15.32 -11.04
CA ALA A 68 -9.31 16.02 -12.31
C ALA A 68 -8.89 15.15 -13.50
N GLU A 69 -7.77 14.43 -13.36
CA GLU A 69 -7.26 13.52 -14.40
C GLU A 69 -8.18 12.32 -14.64
N VAL A 70 -8.94 11.90 -13.63
CA VAL A 70 -9.84 10.73 -13.70
C VAL A 70 -11.33 11.09 -13.66
N ARG A 71 -11.70 12.28 -14.17
CA ARG A 71 -13.10 12.70 -14.31
C ARG A 71 -13.88 11.84 -15.31
N SER A 72 -13.27 11.53 -16.45
CA SER A 72 -13.92 10.81 -17.55
C SER A 72 -13.41 9.38 -17.69
N CYS A 73 -14.31 8.43 -17.97
CA CYS A 73 -13.95 7.02 -18.10
C CYS A 73 -13.89 6.58 -19.55
N ARG A 74 -12.68 6.37 -20.07
CA ARG A 74 -12.47 5.49 -21.23
C ARG A 74 -12.35 4.05 -20.72
N GLN A 75 -13.45 3.31 -20.76
CA GLN A 75 -13.52 1.95 -20.26
C GLN A 75 -12.56 1.04 -21.05
N ILE A 76 -11.72 0.29 -20.33
CA ILE A 76 -10.80 -0.72 -20.87
C ILE A 76 -11.21 -2.15 -20.50
N SER A 77 -12.04 -2.32 -19.46
CA SER A 77 -12.65 -3.62 -19.15
C SER A 77 -13.70 -4.00 -20.19
N ARG A 78 -13.82 -5.30 -20.49
CA ARG A 78 -14.84 -5.87 -21.40
C ARG A 78 -16.24 -5.94 -20.78
N GLY A 79 -16.36 -5.55 -19.51
CA GLY A 79 -17.60 -5.53 -18.73
C GLY A 79 -17.41 -4.69 -17.48
N LYS A 80 -18.36 -4.80 -16.56
CA LYS A 80 -18.33 -4.10 -15.27
C LYS A 80 -18.20 -5.10 -14.13
N TYR A 81 -17.76 -4.62 -12.98
CA TYR A 81 -17.68 -5.34 -11.72
C TYR A 81 -18.80 -4.93 -10.77
N ARG A 82 -19.14 -5.81 -9.84
CA ARG A 82 -19.96 -5.49 -8.67
C ARG A 82 -19.05 -4.97 -7.56
N THR A 83 -19.66 -4.20 -6.67
CA THR A 83 -19.08 -3.76 -5.40
C THR A 83 -19.10 -4.92 -4.40
N ASP A 84 -20.24 -5.61 -4.28
CA ASP A 84 -20.40 -6.74 -3.35
C ASP A 84 -20.92 -8.02 -4.02
N VAL A 85 -20.70 -9.18 -3.38
CA VAL A 85 -21.19 -10.49 -3.83
C VAL A 85 -22.72 -10.57 -3.93
N ASN A 86 -23.44 -9.86 -3.04
CA ASN A 86 -24.89 -9.89 -2.95
C ASN A 86 -25.57 -8.90 -3.93
N ARG A 87 -24.81 -8.07 -4.64
CA ARG A 87 -25.37 -7.14 -5.63
C ARG A 87 -25.75 -7.88 -6.91
N SER A 88 -26.92 -7.57 -7.44
CA SER A 88 -27.40 -8.16 -8.69
C SER A 88 -26.85 -7.46 -9.94
N LYS A 89 -26.37 -6.22 -9.82
CA LYS A 89 -25.92 -5.39 -10.95
C LYS A 89 -24.44 -5.06 -10.85
N ALA A 90 -23.72 -5.31 -11.93
CA ALA A 90 -22.35 -4.85 -12.10
C ALA A 90 -22.33 -3.41 -12.67
N THR A 91 -21.77 -2.47 -11.92
CA THR A 91 -21.83 -1.03 -12.19
C THR A 91 -20.48 -0.38 -12.38
N VAL A 92 -19.40 -0.99 -11.87
CA VAL A 92 -18.05 -0.40 -11.83
C VAL A 92 -17.26 -0.80 -13.10
N PRO A 93 -17.00 0.11 -14.05
CA PRO A 93 -16.05 -0.13 -15.13
C PRO A 93 -14.62 0.05 -14.63
N VAL A 94 -13.66 -0.58 -15.32
CA VAL A 94 -12.24 -0.22 -15.21
C VAL A 94 -11.89 0.69 -16.37
N CYS A 95 -11.33 1.85 -16.06
CA CYS A 95 -11.04 2.93 -16.99
C CYS A 95 -9.53 3.07 -17.19
N GLY A 96 -9.09 3.58 -18.34
CA GLY A 96 -7.67 3.76 -18.63
C GLY A 96 -7.32 5.14 -19.18
N THR A 97 -6.23 5.70 -18.68
CA THR A 97 -5.52 6.84 -19.26
C THR A 97 -4.28 6.33 -20.01
N THR A 98 -3.37 7.22 -20.40
CA THR A 98 -2.04 6.83 -20.89
C THR A 98 -1.24 6.18 -19.76
N ASP A 99 -1.16 6.84 -18.61
CA ASP A 99 -0.20 6.51 -17.54
C ASP A 99 -0.82 5.70 -16.39
N ALA A 100 -2.15 5.59 -16.33
CA ALA A 100 -2.84 4.94 -15.23
C ALA A 100 -4.05 4.09 -15.67
N VAL A 101 -4.44 3.19 -14.79
CA VAL A 101 -5.74 2.52 -14.78
C VAL A 101 -6.47 2.97 -13.53
N PHE A 102 -7.77 3.24 -13.63
CA PHE A 102 -8.54 3.67 -12.47
C PHE A 102 -9.95 3.12 -12.44
N TRP A 103 -10.53 3.10 -11.25
CA TRP A 103 -11.93 2.77 -11.01
C TRP A 103 -12.45 3.55 -9.80
N LYS A 104 -13.78 3.70 -9.74
CA LYS A 104 -14.49 4.35 -8.63
C LYS A 104 -15.48 3.33 -8.07
N ALA A 105 -15.31 3.01 -6.79
CA ALA A 105 -16.05 1.93 -6.14
C ALA A 105 -16.31 2.25 -4.67
N ASP A 106 -16.83 1.24 -3.98
CA ASP A 106 -16.76 1.08 -2.54
C ASP A 106 -15.34 0.70 -2.07
N MET A 107 -15.23 0.41 -0.78
CA MET A 107 -14.10 -0.25 -0.15
C MET A 107 -14.60 -1.26 0.87
N ASP A 108 -14.63 -2.53 0.47
CA ASP A 108 -14.62 -3.66 1.40
C ASP A 108 -13.23 -3.81 2.02
N ILE A 109 -13.17 -4.38 3.21
CA ILE A 109 -11.91 -4.55 3.94
C ILE A 109 -11.40 -5.97 3.77
N ASP A 110 -10.27 -6.10 3.09
CA ASP A 110 -9.53 -7.35 2.95
C ASP A 110 -8.63 -7.55 4.17
N CYS A 111 -8.89 -8.61 4.94
CA CYS A 111 -8.08 -8.99 6.09
C CYS A 111 -7.13 -10.16 5.79
N ASP A 112 -6.95 -10.53 4.52
CA ASP A 112 -6.17 -11.70 4.13
C ASP A 112 -4.67 -11.53 4.42
N GLY A 113 -3.98 -12.67 4.47
CA GLY A 113 -2.54 -12.75 4.70
C GLY A 113 -2.14 -13.15 6.11
N ARG A 114 -1.26 -12.38 6.74
CA ARG A 114 -0.70 -12.73 8.05
C ARG A 114 -1.76 -12.57 9.13
N LYS A 115 -1.97 -13.64 9.90
CA LYS A 115 -2.80 -13.60 11.10
C LYS A 115 -2.26 -12.58 12.11
N THR A 116 -3.10 -11.64 12.50
CA THR A 116 -2.84 -10.65 13.55
C THR A 116 -3.97 -10.62 14.58
N LYS A 117 -3.92 -9.67 15.52
CA LYS A 117 -5.04 -9.43 16.44
C LYS A 117 -6.26 -8.87 15.71
N ALA A 118 -6.05 -8.02 14.69
CA ALA A 118 -7.11 -7.38 13.93
C ALA A 118 -7.65 -8.28 12.80
N CYS A 119 -6.75 -8.97 12.10
CA CYS A 119 -7.10 -9.84 10.98
C CYS A 119 -6.86 -11.31 11.32
N ASN A 120 -7.94 -12.05 11.53
CA ASN A 120 -7.93 -13.49 11.80
C ASN A 120 -9.34 -14.08 11.64
N THR A 121 -9.43 -15.40 11.66
CA THR A 121 -10.70 -16.16 11.52
C THR A 121 -11.78 -15.85 12.56
N ARG A 122 -11.48 -15.11 13.64
CA ARG A 122 -12.50 -14.69 14.63
C ARG A 122 -13.10 -13.32 14.32
N THR A 123 -12.33 -12.44 13.67
CA THR A 123 -12.78 -11.09 13.29
C THR A 123 -13.34 -11.06 11.88
N ASP A 124 -12.80 -11.92 11.01
CA ASP A 124 -13.21 -12.07 9.62
C ASP A 124 -13.54 -13.55 9.32
N PRO A 125 -14.81 -13.89 9.04
CA PRO A 125 -15.21 -15.25 8.68
C PRO A 125 -14.71 -15.70 7.30
N TYR A 126 -14.23 -14.78 6.45
CA TYR A 126 -13.71 -15.05 5.12
C TYR A 126 -12.18 -15.06 5.06
N PHE A 127 -11.51 -14.76 6.17
CA PHE A 127 -10.05 -14.68 6.27
C PHE A 127 -9.32 -15.86 5.62
N GLN A 128 -8.36 -15.54 4.76
CA GLN A 128 -7.38 -16.46 4.21
C GLN A 128 -5.98 -16.17 4.74
N PRO A 129 -5.18 -17.20 5.08
CA PRO A 129 -3.84 -17.02 5.63
C PRO A 129 -2.78 -16.72 4.56
N GLN A 130 -3.18 -16.28 3.36
CA GLN A 130 -2.34 -16.04 2.20
C GLN A 130 -2.82 -14.80 1.46
N THR A 131 -1.90 -14.17 0.72
CA THR A 131 -2.19 -13.12 -0.25
C THR A 131 -1.61 -13.53 -1.60
N ALA A 132 -2.19 -13.06 -2.71
CA ALA A 132 -1.73 -13.38 -4.06
C ALA A 132 -0.27 -12.95 -4.31
N PHE A 133 0.17 -11.88 -3.65
CA PHE A 133 1.56 -11.44 -3.66
C PHE A 133 2.19 -11.58 -2.28
N GLN A 134 3.50 -11.79 -2.25
CA GLN A 134 4.24 -12.04 -1.02
C GLN A 134 5.27 -10.94 -0.77
N THR A 135 5.59 -10.73 0.50
CA THR A 135 6.73 -9.93 0.93
C THR A 135 8.03 -10.37 0.26
N SER A 136 9.06 -9.53 0.31
CA SER A 136 10.40 -9.86 -0.21
C SER A 136 11.03 -11.12 0.41
N ARG A 137 10.50 -11.60 1.55
CA ARG A 137 10.90 -12.84 2.23
C ARG A 137 9.96 -14.02 2.01
N GLY A 138 9.08 -13.96 1.02
CA GLY A 138 8.16 -15.05 0.67
C GLY A 138 7.07 -15.32 1.73
N LYS A 139 6.72 -14.33 2.54
CA LYS A 139 5.60 -14.40 3.49
C LYS A 139 4.38 -13.68 2.92
N PRO A 140 3.15 -14.11 3.26
CA PRO A 140 1.95 -13.32 3.00
C PRO A 140 2.08 -11.89 3.51
N LEU A 141 1.36 -10.96 2.91
CA LEU A 141 1.32 -9.57 3.36
C LEU A 141 0.58 -9.46 4.71
N ASP A 142 0.79 -8.35 5.42
CA ASP A 142 0.18 -8.07 6.71
C ASP A 142 -0.85 -6.95 6.53
N SER A 143 -2.11 -7.31 6.28
CA SER A 143 -3.19 -6.35 6.03
C SER A 143 -3.34 -5.32 7.16
N ALA A 144 -3.06 -5.72 8.41
CA ALA A 144 -3.15 -4.83 9.57
C ALA A 144 -1.98 -3.82 9.67
N ARG A 145 -0.96 -3.90 8.83
CA ARG A 145 0.23 -3.03 8.89
C ARG A 145 0.60 -2.36 7.57
N MET A 146 0.14 -2.90 6.45
CA MET A 146 0.60 -2.51 5.12
C MET A 146 -0.59 -2.10 4.25
N PRO A 147 -0.62 -0.84 3.77
CA PRO A 147 -1.60 -0.41 2.78
C PRO A 147 -1.45 -1.17 1.49
N PHE A 148 -2.48 -1.91 1.11
CA PHE A 148 -2.61 -2.47 -0.22
C PHE A 148 -4.04 -2.42 -0.74
N VAL A 149 -4.15 -2.51 -2.05
CA VAL A 149 -5.39 -2.60 -2.82
C VAL A 149 -5.50 -4.01 -3.39
N VAL A 150 -6.73 -4.53 -3.39
CA VAL A 150 -7.08 -5.80 -4.02
C VAL A 150 -7.64 -5.52 -5.41
N VAL A 151 -7.06 -6.15 -6.42
CA VAL A 151 -7.60 -6.10 -7.79
C VAL A 151 -8.37 -7.38 -8.08
N PRO A 152 -9.38 -7.37 -8.98
CA PRO A 152 -10.06 -8.60 -9.34
C PRO A 152 -9.09 -9.60 -9.96
N ALA A 153 -9.25 -10.89 -9.67
CA ALA A 153 -8.45 -11.93 -10.31
C ALA A 153 -8.52 -11.81 -11.86
N PRO A 154 -7.39 -11.97 -12.58
CA PRO A 154 -7.34 -11.82 -14.03
C PRO A 154 -8.34 -12.71 -14.74
N GLY A 155 -9.11 -12.14 -15.67
CA GLY A 155 -10.13 -12.89 -16.36
C GLY A 155 -10.71 -12.19 -17.58
N ARG A 156 -11.91 -12.65 -17.98
CA ARG A 156 -12.59 -12.17 -19.20
C ARG A 156 -13.05 -10.72 -19.11
N ILE A 157 -13.32 -10.19 -17.91
CA ILE A 157 -13.75 -8.81 -17.72
C ILE A 157 -12.55 -7.88 -17.82
N TRP A 158 -11.47 -8.18 -17.09
CA TRP A 158 -10.23 -7.42 -17.11
C TRP A 158 -9.06 -8.32 -16.69
N ASP A 159 -7.89 -8.03 -17.25
CA ASP A 159 -6.61 -8.64 -16.90
C ASP A 159 -5.62 -7.51 -16.61
N TYR A 160 -5.40 -7.20 -15.33
CA TYR A 160 -4.60 -6.05 -14.90
C TYR A 160 -3.18 -6.08 -15.44
N ARG A 161 -2.64 -7.29 -15.71
CA ARG A 161 -1.27 -7.49 -16.21
C ARG A 161 -1.09 -6.90 -17.61
N LYS A 162 -2.15 -6.81 -18.40
CA LYS A 162 -2.13 -6.18 -19.74
C LYS A 162 -1.98 -4.66 -19.69
N SER A 163 -2.15 -4.08 -18.50
CA SER A 163 -1.91 -2.66 -18.25
C SER A 163 -0.57 -2.40 -17.56
N GLY A 164 0.36 -3.37 -17.56
CA GLY A 164 1.65 -3.23 -16.87
C GLY A 164 1.56 -3.31 -15.35
N LEU A 165 0.40 -3.68 -14.79
CA LEU A 165 0.20 -3.79 -13.35
C LEU A 165 0.64 -5.17 -12.84
N THR A 166 1.19 -5.20 -11.63
CA THR A 166 1.70 -6.40 -10.95
C THR A 166 1.65 -6.22 -9.44
N GLY A 167 2.03 -7.26 -8.69
CA GLY A 167 2.26 -7.15 -7.25
C GLY A 167 3.34 -6.10 -6.95
N GLY A 168 2.96 -5.11 -6.15
CA GLY A 168 3.81 -3.96 -5.83
C GLY A 168 3.67 -2.77 -6.78
N SER A 169 2.80 -2.83 -7.80
CA SER A 169 2.41 -1.62 -8.54
C SER A 169 1.73 -0.63 -7.62
N VAL A 170 2.06 0.65 -7.79
CA VAL A 170 1.64 1.71 -6.88
C VAL A 170 0.25 2.20 -7.24
N VAL A 171 -0.57 2.42 -6.22
CA VAL A 171 -1.94 2.88 -6.35
C VAL A 171 -2.14 4.11 -5.47
N ALA A 172 -2.58 5.22 -6.05
CA ALA A 172 -3.16 6.31 -5.28
C ALA A 172 -4.63 5.98 -4.98
N VAL A 173 -5.00 6.06 -3.70
CA VAL A 173 -6.36 5.80 -3.23
C VAL A 173 -6.89 7.06 -2.59
N ILE A 174 -8.06 7.50 -3.06
CA ILE A 174 -8.64 8.79 -2.72
C ILE A 174 -10.00 8.56 -2.08
N HIS A 175 -10.21 9.14 -0.90
CA HIS A 175 -11.48 9.14 -0.21
C HIS A 175 -11.62 10.41 0.63
N LYS A 176 -12.75 11.12 0.52
CA LYS A 176 -13.06 12.35 1.26
C LYS A 176 -11.95 13.42 1.25
N GLY A 177 -11.26 13.58 0.12
CA GLY A 177 -10.18 14.56 -0.05
C GLY A 177 -8.81 14.10 0.45
N GLU A 178 -8.73 12.91 1.07
CA GLU A 178 -7.45 12.32 1.47
C GLU A 178 -6.88 11.46 0.36
N VAL A 179 -5.56 11.56 0.16
CA VAL A 179 -4.79 10.70 -0.75
C VAL A 179 -3.89 9.79 0.09
N ARG A 180 -3.92 8.49 -0.20
CA ARG A 180 -2.96 7.52 0.34
C ARG A 180 -2.36 6.71 -0.79
N TYR A 181 -1.07 6.40 -0.67
CA TYR A 181 -0.36 5.57 -1.64
C TYR A 181 -0.19 4.17 -1.08
N ALA A 182 -0.74 3.22 -1.81
CA ALA A 182 -0.71 1.80 -1.50
C ALA A 182 -0.05 1.04 -2.66
N VAL A 183 -0.01 -0.28 -2.55
CA VAL A 183 0.36 -1.15 -3.67
C VAL A 183 -0.74 -2.15 -4.00
N ILE A 184 -0.71 -2.73 -5.19
CA ILE A 184 -1.48 -3.95 -5.46
C ILE A 184 -0.85 -5.09 -4.63
N GLY A 185 -1.60 -5.60 -3.66
CA GLY A 185 -1.13 -6.59 -2.68
C GLY A 185 -1.84 -7.94 -2.76
N ASP A 186 -3.07 -7.96 -3.27
CA ASP A 186 -3.85 -9.20 -3.41
C ASP A 186 -4.72 -9.22 -4.68
N THR A 187 -5.34 -10.37 -4.94
CA THR A 187 -6.37 -10.55 -5.94
C THR A 187 -7.66 -11.11 -5.35
N GLY A 188 -8.77 -10.41 -5.58
CA GLY A 188 -10.09 -10.78 -5.09
C GLY A 188 -10.88 -11.65 -6.08
N PRO A 189 -12.14 -11.98 -5.75
CA PRO A 189 -12.99 -12.81 -6.60
C PRO A 189 -13.17 -12.29 -8.02
N ALA A 190 -13.30 -13.21 -8.99
CA ALA A 190 -13.51 -12.89 -10.39
C ALA A 190 -14.93 -12.32 -10.63
N GLY A 191 -15.13 -11.03 -10.35
CA GLY A 191 -16.41 -10.32 -10.57
C GLY A 191 -16.77 -9.28 -9.49
N ILE A 192 -15.92 -9.12 -8.49
CA ILE A 192 -16.03 -8.09 -7.44
C ILE A 192 -14.82 -7.14 -7.56
N ILE A 193 -14.99 -5.87 -7.24
CA ILE A 193 -13.94 -4.85 -7.19
C ILE A 193 -14.24 -3.86 -6.07
N GLY A 194 -13.19 -3.29 -5.48
CA GLY A 194 -13.32 -2.28 -4.44
C GLY A 194 -12.95 -2.84 -3.08
N GLU A 195 -11.80 -3.50 -2.94
CA GLU A 195 -11.33 -3.99 -1.64
C GLU A 195 -9.94 -3.42 -1.33
N GLY A 196 -9.68 -3.18 -0.06
CA GLY A 196 -8.41 -2.66 0.44
C GLY A 196 -8.05 -3.22 1.81
N SER A 197 -6.77 -3.21 2.13
CA SER A 197 -6.26 -3.70 3.42
C SER A 197 -6.84 -2.93 4.61
N TYR A 198 -6.86 -3.57 5.77
CA TYR A 198 -7.20 -2.97 7.06
C TYR A 198 -6.40 -1.67 7.33
N ALA A 199 -5.08 -1.68 7.08
CA ALA A 199 -4.22 -0.51 7.29
C ALA A 199 -4.58 0.66 6.36
N LEU A 200 -4.87 0.38 5.08
CA LEU A 200 -5.30 1.42 4.13
C LEU A 200 -6.61 2.08 4.57
N ALA A 201 -7.58 1.30 5.06
CA ALA A 201 -8.83 1.85 5.55
C ALA A 201 -8.63 2.76 6.77
N GLN A 202 -7.80 2.35 7.73
CA GLN A 202 -7.45 3.21 8.88
C GLN A 202 -6.87 4.55 8.42
N GLU A 203 -6.00 4.52 7.42
CA GLU A 203 -5.34 5.72 6.92
C GLU A 203 -6.26 6.68 6.16
N LEU A 204 -7.35 6.17 5.59
CA LEU A 204 -8.38 6.92 4.89
C LEU A 204 -9.55 7.30 5.80
N ALA A 205 -9.41 7.09 7.12
CA ALA A 205 -10.45 7.26 8.11
C ALA A 205 -11.75 6.49 7.77
N ILE A 206 -11.59 5.29 7.21
CA ILE A 206 -12.65 4.31 6.97
C ILE A 206 -12.62 3.31 8.13
N ASP A 207 -13.79 2.88 8.63
CA ASP A 207 -13.86 1.83 9.64
C ASP A 207 -13.20 0.55 9.08
N PRO A 208 -12.10 0.06 9.66
CA PRO A 208 -11.36 -1.06 9.09
C PRO A 208 -11.95 -2.42 9.51
N HIS A 209 -13.13 -2.47 10.12
CA HIS A 209 -13.71 -3.75 10.52
C HIS A 209 -14.08 -4.61 9.29
N PRO A 210 -13.58 -5.85 9.17
CA PRO A 210 -13.72 -6.68 7.96
C PRO A 210 -15.15 -7.08 7.57
N THR A 211 -16.11 -6.92 8.48
CA THR A 211 -17.50 -7.33 8.25
C THR A 211 -18.54 -6.24 8.47
N THR A 212 -18.16 -5.12 9.09
CA THR A 212 -19.08 -4.04 9.46
C THR A 212 -18.58 -2.66 9.05
N GLY A 213 -17.30 -2.56 8.71
CA GLY A 213 -16.65 -1.34 8.28
C GLY A 213 -16.72 -1.20 6.76
N GLY A 214 -15.71 -0.52 6.22
CA GLY A 214 -15.64 -0.19 4.80
C GLY A 214 -16.36 1.11 4.44
N ALA A 215 -16.40 1.39 3.15
CA ALA A 215 -17.06 2.57 2.59
C ALA A 215 -17.97 2.15 1.44
N ALA A 216 -19.27 2.42 1.52
CA ALA A 216 -20.24 1.96 0.52
C ALA A 216 -20.07 2.58 -0.88
N SER A 217 -19.31 3.68 -1.01
CA SER A 217 -18.94 4.33 -2.27
C SER A 217 -17.92 5.45 -2.02
N GLY A 218 -17.45 6.09 -3.09
CA GLY A 218 -16.68 7.33 -2.99
C GLY A 218 -15.17 7.13 -2.90
N VAL A 219 -14.70 5.89 -3.08
CA VAL A 219 -13.27 5.60 -3.19
C VAL A 219 -12.87 5.59 -4.66
N THR A 220 -11.82 6.34 -4.98
CA THR A 220 -11.18 6.32 -6.30
C THR A 220 -9.81 5.68 -6.18
N TYR A 221 -9.55 4.70 -7.04
CA TYR A 221 -8.28 3.97 -7.09
C TYR A 221 -7.60 4.30 -8.42
N ILE A 222 -6.36 4.78 -8.38
CA ILE A 222 -5.56 5.14 -9.55
C ILE A 222 -4.28 4.31 -9.49
N ALA A 223 -4.25 3.20 -10.23
CA ALA A 223 -3.09 2.33 -10.34
C ALA A 223 -2.19 2.81 -11.49
N PHE A 224 -0.98 3.24 -11.15
CA PHE A 224 -0.01 3.74 -12.12
C PHE A 224 0.59 2.58 -12.91
N LYS A 225 0.52 2.66 -14.24
CA LYS A 225 1.03 1.61 -15.13
C LYS A 225 2.54 1.51 -15.05
N ASP A 226 3.06 0.31 -15.29
CA ASP A 226 4.49 0.00 -15.33
C ASP A 226 5.26 0.47 -14.07
N SER A 227 4.53 0.66 -12.97
CA SER A 227 5.07 1.01 -11.67
C SER A 227 5.29 -0.24 -10.85
N ARG A 228 6.33 -0.23 -10.01
CA ARG A 228 6.56 -1.26 -9.00
C ARG A 228 7.52 -0.76 -7.93
N ILE A 229 7.26 -1.11 -6.69
CA ILE A 229 8.25 -0.98 -5.61
C ILE A 229 8.81 -2.34 -5.19
N SER A 230 10.04 -2.32 -4.69
CA SER A 230 10.67 -3.44 -4.00
C SER A 230 11.47 -2.93 -2.81
N PRO A 231 11.34 -3.51 -1.61
CA PRO A 231 10.42 -4.61 -1.27
C PRO A 231 8.96 -4.13 -1.24
N ILE A 232 8.02 -5.01 -1.58
CA ILE A 232 6.58 -4.68 -1.69
C ILE A 232 6.01 -4.17 -0.36
N GLU A 233 6.52 -4.69 0.75
CA GLU A 233 6.11 -4.32 2.11
C GLU A 233 6.65 -2.97 2.60
N SER A 234 7.38 -2.23 1.76
CA SER A 234 7.93 -0.93 2.16
C SER A 234 6.91 0.19 1.96
N ARG A 235 6.15 0.48 3.01
CA ARG A 235 5.24 1.64 3.09
C ARG A 235 5.89 2.94 2.63
N ALA A 236 7.07 3.27 3.17
CA ALA A 236 7.77 4.51 2.82
C ALA A 236 8.19 4.57 1.33
N LYS A 237 8.44 3.42 0.67
CA LYS A 237 8.69 3.40 -0.78
C LYS A 237 7.39 3.58 -1.57
N ALA A 238 6.28 3.00 -1.10
CA ALA A 238 4.96 3.22 -1.72
C ALA A 238 4.58 4.71 -1.68
N GLU A 239 4.78 5.36 -0.52
CA GLU A 239 4.52 6.79 -0.34
C GLU A 239 5.39 7.66 -1.26
N ARG A 240 6.72 7.48 -1.22
CA ARG A 240 7.62 8.28 -2.07
C ARG A 240 7.40 8.06 -3.56
N ARG A 241 7.28 6.79 -3.99
CA ARG A 241 7.08 6.47 -5.41
C ARG A 241 5.68 6.88 -5.87
N GLY A 242 4.68 6.78 -5.01
CA GLY A 242 3.32 7.21 -5.30
C GLY A 242 3.23 8.71 -5.50
N GLU A 243 3.89 9.50 -4.66
CA GLU A 243 3.95 10.95 -4.80
C GLU A 243 4.65 11.37 -6.09
N GLU A 244 5.79 10.74 -6.42
CA GLU A 244 6.50 10.97 -7.69
C GLU A 244 5.61 10.67 -8.91
N LEU A 245 4.92 9.52 -8.90
CA LEU A 245 4.01 9.11 -9.97
C LEU A 245 2.78 10.02 -10.07
N ALA A 246 2.24 10.45 -8.93
CA ALA A 246 1.13 11.38 -8.88
C ALA A 246 1.50 12.73 -9.48
N ARG A 247 2.70 13.25 -9.17
CA ARG A 247 3.22 14.51 -9.73
C ARG A 247 3.32 14.45 -11.24
N ALA A 248 3.98 13.41 -11.76
CA ALA A 248 4.07 13.17 -13.20
C ALA A 248 2.67 13.05 -13.84
N PHE A 249 1.76 12.34 -13.18
CA PHE A 249 0.40 12.13 -13.68
C PHE A 249 -0.43 13.42 -13.77
N VAL A 250 -0.21 14.39 -12.87
CA VAL A 250 -0.89 15.70 -12.90
C VAL A 250 -0.07 16.77 -13.63
N GLY A 251 1.02 16.40 -14.31
CA GLY A 251 1.86 17.32 -15.09
C GLY A 251 2.76 18.25 -14.26
N ARG A 252 3.13 17.83 -13.05
CA ARG A 252 4.15 18.49 -12.21
C ARG A 252 5.45 17.69 -12.33
N GLU A 253 6.45 18.22 -13.02
CA GLU A 253 7.83 17.67 -13.06
C GLU A 253 8.78 18.56 -12.27
#